data_AF-A0A952IXD2-F1
#
_entry.id   AF-A0A952IXD2-F1
#
_cell.length_a   1.000
_cell.length_b   1.000
_cell.length_c   1.000
_cell.angle_alpha   90.00
_cell.angle_beta   90.00
_cell.angle_gamma   90.00
#
_symmetry.space_group_name_H-M   'P 1'
#
loop_
_entity.id
_entity.type
_entity.pdbx_description
1 polymer ?
#
loop_
_entity_poly.entity_id
_entity_poly.type
_entity_poly.pdbx_seq_one_letter_code
_entity_poly.pdbx_strand_id
1 'polypeptide(L)'
;PEIRIVSLTVTEGGYFIDPATKGFDATHPDIQHDAQNPGTPKTAFGAMIAALRLRRDASIGPFTGLCCDNLQGNGAILRQTVVGLAKLSDPDLAAWIDDNCTFPNSMVDCIVPATGPDELALVQKIGIDDAVPVTHENFRQWVIEDRFCASRPPWEKVGVTFTDAVHDYESMKIRILNAGHQVLANAGELLSVPTIADCMAHPAIQALFTKVELEEIAPYVKPVADMTPSSYVELINRRFANPSIKDTTRRVAFDGSSRHPGFVLPILRDALADGGSIEGLCLVEALWARMCAGVREDGSDIEANDPFWDQLKDTAQRAKINPREWLLMDQTYGDLIDQPQVVETFTRWLNLIWQNGTAAAIGSYTGDVTN
;
A
#
# COMPACT_ATOMS: atom_id res chain seq x y z
N PRO A 1 9.35 7.30 -32.40
CA PRO A 1 10.27 8.35 -31.86
C PRO A 1 9.61 9.27 -30.83
N GLU A 2 8.36 9.71 -31.06
CA GLU A 2 7.66 10.70 -30.21
C GLU A 2 7.38 10.23 -28.76
N ILE A 3 7.18 8.92 -28.58
CA ILE A 3 7.04 8.30 -27.26
C ILE A 3 8.39 8.33 -26.54
N ARG A 4 8.44 9.09 -25.44
CA ARG A 4 9.62 9.37 -24.62
C ARG A 4 9.50 8.83 -23.19
N ILE A 5 8.27 8.57 -22.74
CA ILE A 5 7.94 8.04 -21.42
C ILE A 5 6.90 6.92 -21.62
N VAL A 6 7.06 5.82 -20.89
CA VAL A 6 6.05 4.78 -20.71
C VAL A 6 5.77 4.70 -19.21
N SER A 7 4.55 5.07 -18.81
CA SER A 7 4.14 5.09 -17.39
C SER A 7 3.28 3.88 -17.03
N LEU A 8 3.30 3.46 -15.75
CA LEU A 8 2.57 2.28 -15.27
C LEU A 8 1.76 2.56 -14.00
N THR A 9 0.56 1.96 -13.95
CA THR A 9 -0.28 1.76 -12.76
C THR A 9 -0.87 0.34 -12.85
N VAL A 10 -0.05 -0.66 -12.55
CA VAL A 10 -0.35 -2.10 -12.72
C VAL A 10 -0.58 -2.81 -11.40
N THR A 11 -0.78 -2.06 -10.32
CA THR A 11 -0.92 -2.51 -8.92
C THR A 11 0.39 -2.96 -8.28
N GLU A 12 0.43 -2.94 -6.94
CA GLU A 12 1.60 -3.27 -6.12
C GLU A 12 2.11 -4.71 -6.38
N GLY A 13 1.19 -5.66 -6.60
CA GLY A 13 1.51 -7.05 -6.92
C GLY A 13 1.92 -7.30 -8.38
N GLY A 14 1.82 -6.29 -9.25
CA GLY A 14 2.02 -6.44 -10.69
C GLY A 14 3.47 -6.62 -11.13
N TYR A 15 4.45 -6.45 -10.24
CA TYR A 15 5.89 -6.35 -10.58
C TYR A 15 6.68 -7.66 -10.49
N PHE A 16 6.01 -8.77 -10.17
CA PHE A 16 6.62 -10.10 -10.04
C PHE A 16 7.81 -10.09 -9.08
N ILE A 17 7.59 -9.59 -7.86
CA ILE A 17 8.59 -9.55 -6.81
C ILE A 17 8.45 -10.83 -5.98
N ASP A 18 9.55 -11.57 -5.81
CA ASP A 18 9.66 -12.70 -4.91
C ASP A 18 9.49 -12.21 -3.46
N PRO A 19 8.47 -12.69 -2.72
CA PRO A 19 8.19 -12.20 -1.37
C PRO A 19 9.32 -12.45 -0.35
N ALA A 20 10.12 -13.51 -0.54
CA ALA A 20 11.17 -13.93 0.37
C ALA A 20 12.48 -13.18 0.12
N THR A 21 12.88 -13.02 -1.14
CA THR A 21 14.14 -12.35 -1.51
C THR A 21 13.97 -10.85 -1.74
N LYS A 22 12.72 -10.38 -1.89
CA LYS A 22 12.38 -9.03 -2.38
C LYS A 22 12.96 -8.71 -3.75
N GLY A 23 13.41 -9.74 -4.48
CA GLY A 23 13.97 -9.63 -5.82
C GLY A 23 12.97 -9.93 -6.92
N PHE A 24 13.42 -9.88 -8.17
CA PHE A 24 12.61 -10.29 -9.33
C PHE A 24 12.36 -11.81 -9.33
N ASP A 25 11.09 -12.21 -9.34
CA ASP A 25 10.66 -13.61 -9.49
C ASP A 25 10.74 -14.03 -10.96
N ALA A 26 11.89 -14.60 -11.32
CA ALA A 26 12.08 -15.17 -12.65
C ALA A 26 11.23 -16.43 -12.89
N THR A 27 10.65 -17.06 -11.87
CA THR A 27 9.98 -18.36 -11.97
C THR A 27 8.49 -18.27 -12.33
N HIS A 28 7.89 -17.08 -12.19
CA HIS A 28 6.48 -16.87 -12.48
C HIS A 28 6.11 -17.31 -13.92
N PRO A 29 5.00 -18.04 -14.14
CA PRO A 29 4.63 -18.56 -15.46
C PRO A 29 4.55 -17.51 -16.57
N ASP A 30 4.02 -16.32 -16.28
CA ASP A 30 3.93 -15.24 -17.26
C ASP A 30 5.30 -14.63 -17.62
N ILE A 31 6.22 -14.57 -16.65
CA ILE A 31 7.61 -14.13 -16.88
C ILE A 31 8.35 -15.13 -17.75
N GLN A 32 8.18 -16.43 -17.47
CA GLN A 32 8.74 -17.50 -18.29
C GLN A 32 8.16 -17.49 -19.71
N HIS A 33 6.86 -17.22 -19.85
CA HIS A 33 6.22 -17.07 -21.15
C HIS A 33 6.85 -15.94 -21.97
N ASP A 34 6.99 -14.74 -21.38
CA ASP A 34 7.54 -13.58 -22.08
C ASP A 34 9.02 -13.75 -22.44
N ALA A 35 9.80 -14.40 -21.56
CA ALA A 35 11.19 -14.74 -21.84
C ALA A 35 11.33 -15.69 -23.04
N GLN A 36 10.45 -16.68 -23.16
CA GLN A 36 10.46 -17.66 -24.25
C GLN A 36 9.82 -17.13 -25.54
N ASN A 37 8.91 -16.15 -25.44
CA ASN A 37 8.13 -15.62 -26.56
C ASN A 37 8.27 -14.09 -26.68
N PRO A 38 9.49 -13.54 -26.83
CA PRO A 38 9.73 -12.09 -26.76
C PRO A 38 9.16 -11.31 -27.96
N GLY A 39 8.60 -11.98 -28.97
CA GLY A 39 7.87 -11.36 -30.08
C GLY A 39 6.37 -11.19 -29.82
N THR A 40 5.82 -11.92 -28.85
CA THR A 40 4.39 -11.93 -28.49
C THR A 40 4.22 -11.99 -26.97
N PRO A 41 4.71 -10.98 -26.23
CA PRO A 41 4.63 -10.96 -24.77
C PRO A 41 3.18 -10.80 -24.28
N LYS A 42 2.92 -11.27 -23.07
CA LYS A 42 1.66 -11.11 -22.33
C LYS A 42 1.72 -10.00 -21.28
N THR A 43 2.90 -9.76 -20.68
CA THR A 43 3.04 -8.76 -19.61
C THR A 43 3.32 -7.37 -20.15
N ALA A 44 3.02 -6.34 -19.36
CA ALA A 44 3.39 -4.97 -19.69
C ALA A 44 4.92 -4.81 -19.84
N PHE A 45 5.71 -5.53 -19.03
CA PHE A 45 7.17 -5.47 -19.08
C PHE A 45 7.74 -6.14 -20.34
N GLY A 46 7.20 -7.30 -20.73
CA GLY A 46 7.56 -7.94 -21.98
C GLY A 46 7.25 -7.05 -23.20
N ALA A 47 6.10 -6.37 -23.17
CA ALA A 47 5.75 -5.38 -24.20
C ALA A 47 6.72 -4.18 -24.23
N MET A 48 7.14 -3.66 -23.06
CA MET A 48 8.17 -2.62 -22.97
C MET A 48 9.49 -3.07 -23.57
N ILE A 49 9.96 -4.28 -23.25
CA ILE A 49 11.22 -4.85 -23.77
C ILE A 49 11.15 -5.04 -25.29
N ALA A 50 10.04 -5.58 -25.80
CA ALA A 50 9.83 -5.73 -27.24
C ALA A 50 9.88 -4.37 -27.95
N ALA A 51 9.26 -3.33 -27.38
CA ALA A 51 9.33 -1.97 -27.91
C ALA A 51 10.75 -1.38 -27.85
N LEU A 52 11.50 -1.59 -26.76
CA LEU A 52 12.88 -1.13 -26.61
C LEU A 52 13.81 -1.81 -27.61
N ARG A 53 13.64 -3.10 -27.88
CA ARG A 53 14.37 -3.82 -28.94
C ARG A 53 14.17 -3.16 -30.30
N LEU A 54 12.91 -2.95 -30.69
CA LEU A 54 12.59 -2.28 -31.95
C LEU A 54 13.21 -0.88 -32.06
N ARG A 55 13.23 -0.13 -30.95
CA ARG A 55 13.82 1.21 -30.91
C ARG A 55 15.34 1.19 -31.00
N ARG A 56 16.01 0.25 -30.31
CA ARG A 56 17.46 0.04 -30.39
C ARG A 56 17.87 -0.29 -31.82
N ASP A 57 17.22 -1.30 -32.40
CA ASP A 57 17.57 -1.82 -33.73
C ASP A 57 17.31 -0.78 -34.83
N ALA A 58 16.33 0.11 -34.63
CA ALA A 58 16.04 1.24 -35.52
C ALA A 58 16.77 2.54 -35.16
N SER A 59 17.67 2.55 -34.18
CA SER A 59 18.41 3.75 -33.72
C SER A 59 17.51 4.94 -33.31
N ILE A 60 16.33 4.66 -32.75
CA ILE A 60 15.36 5.68 -32.30
C ILE A 60 15.70 6.23 -30.90
N GLY A 61 16.49 5.49 -30.12
CA GLY A 61 16.85 5.82 -28.74
C GLY A 61 15.88 5.26 -27.68
N PRO A 62 16.21 5.34 -26.39
CA PRO A 62 15.44 4.76 -25.28
C PRO A 62 14.16 5.56 -24.96
N PHE A 63 13.42 5.11 -23.95
CA PHE A 63 12.39 5.89 -23.25
C PHE A 63 12.56 5.73 -21.74
N THR A 64 11.99 6.66 -20.97
CA THR A 64 11.90 6.53 -19.51
C THR A 64 10.74 5.61 -19.13
N GLY A 65 10.98 4.65 -18.23
CA GLY A 65 9.92 3.89 -17.56
C GLY A 65 9.51 4.60 -16.27
N LEU A 66 8.28 5.10 -16.17
CA LEU A 66 7.81 5.88 -15.02
C LEU A 66 6.77 5.08 -14.22
N CYS A 67 7.17 4.55 -13.08
CA CYS A 67 6.23 3.85 -12.19
C CYS A 67 5.38 4.86 -11.40
N CYS A 68 4.07 4.64 -11.38
CA CYS A 68 3.09 5.40 -10.59
C CYS A 68 2.27 4.49 -9.65
N ASP A 69 2.78 3.31 -9.31
CA ASP A 69 2.20 2.44 -8.28
C ASP A 69 2.78 2.73 -6.88
N ASN A 70 2.05 2.37 -5.82
CA ASN A 70 2.42 2.64 -4.42
C ASN A 70 3.45 1.64 -3.87
N LEU A 71 4.61 1.57 -4.48
CA LEU A 71 5.74 0.76 -4.01
C LEU A 71 6.86 1.68 -3.53
N GLN A 72 7.54 1.30 -2.45
CA GLN A 72 8.73 2.03 -2.03
C GLN A 72 9.88 1.74 -3.01
N GLY A 73 10.48 2.78 -3.60
CA GLY A 73 11.51 2.58 -4.61
C GLY A 73 10.95 1.99 -5.91
N ASN A 74 9.74 2.44 -6.30
CA ASN A 74 9.00 1.87 -7.42
C ASN A 74 9.72 1.94 -8.78
N GLY A 75 10.59 2.93 -9.00
CA GLY A 75 11.45 3.03 -10.18
C GLY A 75 12.55 1.97 -10.16
N ALA A 76 13.16 1.72 -9.00
CA ALA A 76 14.16 0.67 -8.84
C ALA A 76 13.56 -0.73 -9.06
N ILE A 77 12.35 -0.96 -8.55
CA ILE A 77 11.58 -2.20 -8.78
C ILE A 77 11.28 -2.37 -10.27
N LEU A 78 10.74 -1.33 -10.93
CA LEU A 78 10.45 -1.39 -12.37
C LEU A 78 11.72 -1.70 -13.19
N ARG A 79 12.85 -1.06 -12.85
CA ARG A 79 14.15 -1.37 -13.48
C ARG A 79 14.52 -2.84 -13.28
N GLN A 80 14.41 -3.35 -12.06
CA GLN A 80 14.75 -4.73 -11.73
C GLN A 80 13.89 -5.72 -12.53
N THR A 81 12.58 -5.51 -12.61
CA THR A 81 11.65 -6.36 -13.37
C THR A 81 11.96 -6.32 -14.87
N VAL A 82 12.12 -5.13 -15.45
CA VAL A 82 12.38 -4.98 -16.90
C VAL A 82 13.75 -5.53 -17.29
N VAL A 83 14.82 -5.18 -16.57
CA VAL A 83 16.18 -5.66 -16.86
C VAL A 83 16.30 -7.15 -16.56
N GLY A 84 15.69 -7.61 -15.46
CA GLY A 84 15.64 -9.02 -15.08
C GLY A 84 14.99 -9.89 -16.14
N LEU A 85 13.80 -9.52 -16.60
CA LEU A 85 13.09 -10.22 -17.68
C LEU A 85 13.87 -10.17 -19.00
N ALA A 86 14.41 -9.02 -19.40
CA ALA A 86 15.18 -8.90 -20.62
C ALA A 86 16.38 -9.87 -20.63
N LYS A 87 17.08 -9.99 -19.49
CA LYS A 87 18.25 -10.85 -19.32
C LYS A 87 17.96 -12.34 -19.51
N LEU A 88 16.72 -12.78 -19.27
CA LEU A 88 16.31 -14.17 -19.51
C LEU A 88 16.26 -14.53 -21.01
N SER A 89 16.13 -13.53 -21.89
CA SER A 89 15.94 -13.73 -23.34
C SER A 89 17.10 -13.19 -24.18
N ASP A 90 17.60 -11.99 -23.87
CA ASP A 90 18.64 -11.28 -24.61
C ASP A 90 19.49 -10.44 -23.62
N PRO A 91 20.63 -10.99 -23.13
CA PRO A 91 21.51 -10.28 -22.19
C PRO A 91 22.10 -8.98 -22.73
N ASP A 92 22.34 -8.87 -24.04
CA ASP A 92 22.89 -7.66 -24.66
C ASP A 92 21.83 -6.55 -24.72
N LEU A 93 20.57 -6.92 -25.02
CA LEU A 93 19.45 -6.00 -24.89
C LEU A 93 19.25 -5.56 -23.44
N ALA A 94 19.36 -6.47 -22.47
CA ALA A 94 19.24 -6.13 -21.06
C ALA A 94 20.28 -5.08 -20.64
N ALA A 95 21.55 -5.28 -21.02
CA ALA A 95 22.62 -4.31 -20.77
C ALA A 95 22.34 -2.96 -21.45
N TRP A 96 21.89 -2.98 -22.71
CA TRP A 96 21.53 -1.75 -23.43
C TRP A 96 20.37 -1.01 -22.75
N ILE A 97 19.33 -1.72 -22.33
CA ILE A 97 18.20 -1.12 -21.59
C ILE A 97 18.72 -0.48 -20.31
N ASP A 98 19.58 -1.18 -19.58
CA ASP A 98 20.11 -0.73 -18.31
C ASP A 98 20.97 0.55 -18.42
N ASP A 99 21.79 0.62 -19.47
CA ASP A 99 22.69 1.75 -19.71
C ASP A 99 21.99 2.98 -20.30
N ASN A 100 20.86 2.79 -21.01
CA ASN A 100 20.24 3.85 -21.82
C ASN A 100 18.86 4.30 -21.30
N CYS A 101 18.12 3.43 -20.63
CA CYS A 101 16.81 3.79 -20.07
C CYS A 101 16.98 4.43 -18.68
N THR A 102 15.93 5.10 -18.23
CA THR A 102 15.85 5.64 -16.87
C THR A 102 14.55 5.18 -16.23
N PHE A 103 14.60 5.00 -14.91
CA PHE A 103 13.49 4.50 -14.11
C PHE A 103 13.39 5.33 -12.82
N PRO A 104 12.95 6.60 -12.90
CA PRO A 104 12.86 7.47 -11.73
C PRO A 104 11.87 6.90 -10.71
N ASN A 105 12.21 6.98 -9.43
CA ASN A 105 11.24 6.75 -8.37
C ASN A 105 10.21 7.88 -8.34
N SER A 106 8.98 7.56 -7.92
CA SER A 106 7.94 8.55 -7.71
C SER A 106 7.04 8.23 -6.52
N MET A 107 6.57 9.27 -5.82
CA MET A 107 5.48 9.16 -4.85
C MET A 107 4.22 9.77 -5.46
N VAL A 108 3.16 8.98 -5.56
CA VAL A 108 1.82 9.42 -6.01
C VAL A 108 0.84 9.42 -4.84
N ASP A 109 0.00 10.46 -4.77
CA ASP A 109 -1.03 10.54 -3.74
C ASP A 109 -2.29 11.25 -4.23
N CYS A 110 -3.38 10.50 -4.29
CA CYS A 110 -4.74 10.94 -4.54
C CYS A 110 -5.69 9.79 -4.19
N ILE A 111 -6.66 10.01 -3.29
CA ILE A 111 -7.69 9.01 -3.02
C ILE A 111 -8.70 9.03 -4.16
N VAL A 112 -8.80 7.90 -4.86
CA VAL A 112 -9.69 7.68 -6.01
C VAL A 112 -10.53 6.43 -5.74
N PRO A 113 -11.79 6.57 -5.30
CA PRO A 113 -12.71 5.45 -5.19
C PRO A 113 -12.97 4.78 -6.54
N ALA A 114 -13.39 3.51 -6.50
CA ALA A 114 -13.83 2.82 -7.71
C ALA A 114 -15.14 3.43 -8.23
N THR A 115 -15.24 3.64 -9.54
CA THR A 115 -16.47 4.10 -10.18
C THR A 115 -17.59 3.08 -9.96
N GLY A 116 -18.65 3.50 -9.28
CA GLY A 116 -19.85 2.71 -9.02
C GLY A 116 -21.14 3.37 -9.53
N PRO A 117 -22.30 2.80 -9.17
CA PRO A 117 -23.60 3.36 -9.53
C PRO A 117 -23.80 4.81 -9.06
N ASP A 118 -23.20 5.19 -7.93
CA ASP A 118 -23.33 6.54 -7.36
C ASP A 118 -22.55 7.58 -8.19
N GLU A 119 -21.33 7.27 -8.62
CA GLU A 119 -20.52 8.14 -9.49
C GLU A 119 -21.18 8.31 -10.88
N LEU A 120 -21.73 7.23 -11.44
CA LEU A 120 -22.50 7.28 -12.70
C LEU A 120 -23.77 8.14 -12.54
N ALA A 121 -24.50 7.98 -11.44
CA ALA A 121 -25.66 8.81 -11.14
C ALA A 121 -25.29 10.28 -10.90
N LEU A 122 -24.11 10.56 -10.33
CA LEU A 122 -23.62 11.91 -10.09
C LEU A 122 -23.40 12.67 -11.40
N VAL A 123 -22.69 12.08 -12.37
CA VAL A 123 -22.44 12.75 -13.67
C VAL A 123 -23.73 12.98 -14.46
N GLN A 124 -24.67 12.03 -14.40
CA GLN A 124 -25.99 12.20 -15.00
C GLN A 124 -26.78 13.35 -14.35
N LYS A 125 -26.72 13.49 -13.03
CA LYS A 125 -27.38 14.60 -12.29
C LYS A 125 -26.86 15.97 -12.70
N ILE A 126 -25.60 16.09 -13.13
CA ILE A 126 -25.01 17.33 -13.64
C ILE A 126 -25.13 17.46 -15.16
N GLY A 127 -25.89 16.58 -15.82
CA GLY A 127 -26.20 16.64 -17.25
C GLY A 127 -25.10 16.11 -18.16
N ILE A 128 -24.19 15.29 -17.64
CA ILE A 128 -23.10 14.68 -18.41
C ILE A 128 -23.40 13.18 -18.59
N ASP A 129 -23.37 12.72 -19.85
CA ASP A 129 -23.44 11.31 -20.21
C ASP A 129 -22.02 10.74 -20.32
N ASP A 130 -21.44 10.38 -19.18
CA ASP A 130 -20.11 9.77 -19.08
C ASP A 130 -20.26 8.35 -18.51
N ALA A 131 -19.78 7.37 -19.27
CA ALA A 131 -19.84 5.94 -18.92
C ALA A 131 -18.65 5.48 -18.06
N VAL A 132 -17.59 6.30 -17.96
CA VAL A 132 -16.35 5.99 -17.23
C VAL A 132 -15.87 7.17 -16.37
N PRO A 133 -16.75 7.81 -15.57
CA PRO A 133 -16.35 8.95 -14.77
C PRO A 133 -15.39 8.52 -13.67
N VAL A 134 -14.40 9.36 -13.38
CA VAL A 134 -13.46 9.17 -12.27
C VAL A 134 -13.70 10.28 -11.26
N THR A 135 -14.11 9.91 -10.05
CA THR A 135 -14.19 10.83 -8.92
C THR A 135 -12.97 10.67 -8.03
N HIS A 136 -12.48 11.76 -7.47
CA HIS A 136 -11.33 11.76 -6.58
C HIS A 136 -11.45 12.91 -5.58
N GLU A 137 -10.64 12.88 -4.52
CA GLU A 137 -10.55 13.98 -3.57
C GLU A 137 -9.89 15.23 -4.16
N ASN A 138 -10.06 16.39 -3.53
CA ASN A 138 -9.43 17.62 -4.03
C ASN A 138 -7.90 17.62 -3.87
N PHE A 139 -7.36 16.88 -2.90
CA PHE A 139 -5.93 16.77 -2.67
C PHE A 139 -5.28 15.90 -3.76
N ARG A 140 -4.12 16.34 -4.25
CA ARG A 140 -3.26 15.56 -5.13
C ARG A 140 -1.81 15.96 -4.93
N GLN A 141 -0.93 14.99 -4.89
CA GLN A 141 0.50 15.21 -4.81
C GLN A 141 1.23 14.22 -5.71
N TRP A 142 2.26 14.71 -6.40
CA TRP A 142 3.15 13.88 -7.18
C TRP A 142 4.57 14.39 -7.00
N VAL A 143 5.45 13.50 -6.54
CA VAL A 143 6.86 13.78 -6.30
C VAL A 143 7.68 12.82 -7.14
N ILE A 144 8.64 13.29 -7.93
CA ILE A 144 9.38 12.47 -8.90
C ILE A 144 10.87 12.80 -8.83
N GLU A 145 11.73 11.79 -9.01
CA GLU A 145 13.14 12.01 -9.32
C GLU A 145 13.25 12.63 -10.72
N ASP A 146 14.03 13.70 -10.89
CA ASP A 146 14.20 14.33 -12.21
C ASP A 146 15.22 13.58 -13.08
N ARG A 147 14.94 12.29 -13.36
CA ARG A 147 15.81 11.37 -14.08
C ARG A 147 15.10 10.82 -15.31
N PHE A 148 15.16 11.57 -16.40
CA PHE A 148 14.54 11.17 -17.67
C PHE A 148 15.61 11.11 -18.77
N CYS A 149 15.71 9.97 -19.46
CA CYS A 149 16.64 9.76 -20.58
C CYS A 149 16.16 10.41 -21.88
N ALA A 150 14.95 10.94 -21.88
CA ALA A 150 14.38 11.78 -22.93
C ALA A 150 13.61 12.95 -22.30
N SER A 151 13.14 13.89 -23.11
CA SER A 151 12.39 15.04 -22.58
C SER A 151 11.07 14.62 -21.92
N ARG A 152 10.75 15.28 -20.79
CA ARG A 152 9.47 15.18 -20.07
C ARG A 152 8.66 16.49 -20.18
N PRO A 153 7.35 16.46 -19.92
CA PRO A 153 6.56 17.68 -19.74
C PRO A 153 7.05 18.53 -18.56
N PRO A 154 6.81 19.86 -18.59
CA PRO A 154 7.16 20.77 -17.49
C PRO A 154 6.11 20.69 -16.36
N TRP A 155 5.96 19.51 -15.76
CA TRP A 155 4.94 19.23 -14.74
C TRP A 155 5.11 20.06 -13.46
N GLU A 156 6.29 20.59 -13.20
CA GLU A 156 6.54 21.53 -12.11
C GLU A 156 5.66 22.79 -12.20
N LYS A 157 5.23 23.17 -13.41
CA LYS A 157 4.33 24.32 -13.63
C LYS A 157 2.89 24.07 -13.18
N VAL A 158 2.53 22.82 -12.91
CA VAL A 158 1.19 22.40 -12.47
C VAL A 158 1.22 21.67 -11.13
N GLY A 159 2.29 21.87 -10.35
CA GLY A 159 2.37 21.45 -8.94
C GLY A 159 3.08 20.13 -8.66
N VAL A 160 3.75 19.52 -9.65
CA VAL A 160 4.59 18.32 -9.41
C VAL A 160 5.92 18.74 -8.79
N THR A 161 6.32 18.05 -7.72
CA THR A 161 7.61 18.29 -7.06
C THR A 161 8.68 17.41 -7.67
N PHE A 162 9.79 17.99 -8.11
CA PHE A 162 10.99 17.25 -8.50
C PHE A 162 12.04 17.32 -7.41
N THR A 163 12.60 16.18 -7.01
CA THR A 163 13.58 16.09 -5.92
C THR A 163 14.40 14.80 -6.01
N ASP A 164 15.62 14.81 -5.48
CA ASP A 164 16.42 13.60 -5.28
C ASP A 164 16.04 12.83 -4.00
N ALA A 165 15.15 13.39 -3.17
CA ALA A 165 14.73 12.83 -1.89
C ALA A 165 13.34 12.15 -1.93
N VAL A 166 12.94 11.59 -3.09
CA VAL A 166 11.61 10.96 -3.26
C VAL A 166 11.33 9.91 -2.19
N HIS A 167 12.35 9.15 -1.81
CA HIS A 167 12.24 8.12 -0.78
C HIS A 167 11.70 8.64 0.57
N ASP A 168 12.05 9.87 0.97
CA ASP A 168 11.55 10.44 2.22
C ASP A 168 10.06 10.80 2.10
N TYR A 169 9.60 11.24 0.92
CA TYR A 169 8.18 11.48 0.64
C TYR A 169 7.39 10.18 0.54
N GLU A 170 7.92 9.16 -0.16
CA GLU A 170 7.33 7.81 -0.21
C GLU A 170 7.18 7.25 1.21
N SER A 171 8.24 7.32 2.02
CA SER A 171 8.24 6.82 3.39
C SER A 171 7.21 7.55 4.26
N MET A 172 7.14 8.90 4.17
CA MET A 172 6.13 9.68 4.90
C MET A 172 4.71 9.28 4.51
N LYS A 173 4.43 9.17 3.21
CA LYS A 173 3.10 8.79 2.71
C LYS A 173 2.74 7.35 3.08
N ILE A 174 3.67 6.40 2.90
CA ILE A 174 3.42 4.99 3.21
C ILE A 174 3.17 4.81 4.71
N ARG A 175 3.99 5.42 5.56
CA ARG A 175 3.91 5.22 7.01
C ARG A 175 2.72 5.93 7.64
N ILE A 176 2.33 7.11 7.17
CA ILE A 176 1.22 7.88 7.77
C ILE A 176 -0.10 7.65 7.04
N LEU A 177 -0.13 7.75 5.71
CA LEU A 177 -1.38 7.56 4.97
C LEU A 177 -1.72 6.07 4.82
N ASN A 178 -0.80 5.27 4.28
CA ASN A 178 -1.13 3.87 3.99
C ASN A 178 -1.23 3.01 5.26
N ALA A 179 -0.34 3.19 6.24
CA ALA A 179 -0.47 2.51 7.52
C ALA A 179 -1.68 3.06 8.31
N GLY A 180 -1.93 4.37 8.31
CA GLY A 180 -3.10 4.98 8.95
C GLY A 180 -4.44 4.43 8.46
N HIS A 181 -4.53 4.12 7.17
CA HIS A 181 -5.66 3.38 6.61
C HIS A 181 -5.83 2.00 7.27
N GLN A 182 -4.75 1.25 7.51
CA GLN A 182 -4.80 -0.05 8.18
C GLN A 182 -5.09 0.08 9.69
N VAL A 183 -4.68 1.19 10.32
CA VAL A 183 -5.01 1.47 11.74
C VAL A 183 -6.52 1.46 11.98
N LEU A 184 -7.31 2.00 11.04
CA LEU A 184 -8.76 2.16 11.21
C LEU A 184 -9.60 1.11 10.47
N ALA A 185 -9.13 0.57 9.33
CA ALA A 185 -10.00 -0.20 8.44
C ALA A 185 -10.45 -1.54 9.06
N ASN A 186 -9.57 -2.27 9.74
CA ASN A 186 -9.96 -3.54 10.36
C ASN A 186 -10.92 -3.33 11.55
N ALA A 187 -10.75 -2.25 12.32
CA ALA A 187 -11.70 -1.87 13.38
C ALA A 187 -13.06 -1.49 12.77
N GLY A 188 -13.07 -0.71 11.70
CA GLY A 188 -14.29 -0.35 10.99
C GLY A 188 -15.03 -1.57 10.44
N GLU A 189 -14.31 -2.53 9.83
CA GLU A 189 -14.92 -3.75 9.27
C GLU A 189 -15.53 -4.60 10.39
N LEU A 190 -14.85 -4.74 11.53
CA LEU A 190 -15.36 -5.49 12.68
C LEU A 190 -16.61 -4.85 13.31
N LEU A 191 -16.67 -3.52 13.33
CA LEU A 191 -17.78 -2.73 13.89
C LEU A 191 -18.87 -2.38 12.87
N SER A 192 -18.82 -2.95 11.66
CA SER A 192 -19.77 -2.68 10.58
C SER A 192 -19.87 -1.20 10.18
N VAL A 193 -18.76 -0.46 10.30
CA VAL A 193 -18.65 0.95 9.90
C VAL A 193 -18.28 1.01 8.41
N PRO A 194 -19.14 1.59 7.54
CA PRO A 194 -19.07 1.30 6.11
C PRO A 194 -17.98 2.06 5.35
N THR A 195 -17.61 3.26 5.78
CA THR A 195 -16.61 4.09 5.10
C THR A 195 -15.51 4.60 6.03
N ILE A 196 -14.39 5.01 5.44
CA ILE A 196 -13.28 5.65 6.18
C ILE A 196 -13.74 6.96 6.84
N ALA A 197 -14.59 7.74 6.18
CA ALA A 197 -15.17 8.95 6.79
C ALA A 197 -16.05 8.62 8.00
N ASP A 198 -16.82 7.52 7.95
CA ASP A 198 -17.61 7.06 9.10
C ASP A 198 -16.70 6.53 10.23
N CYS A 199 -15.58 5.89 9.90
CA CYS A 199 -14.55 5.49 10.88
C CYS A 199 -13.97 6.72 11.59
N MET A 200 -13.67 7.79 10.85
CA MET A 200 -13.19 9.05 11.43
C MET A 200 -14.26 9.78 12.25
N ALA A 201 -15.55 9.54 11.99
CA ALA A 201 -16.66 10.05 12.79
C ALA A 201 -16.96 9.17 14.03
N HIS A 202 -16.47 7.93 14.06
CA HIS A 202 -16.64 7.03 15.19
C HIS A 202 -15.64 7.34 16.31
N PRO A 203 -16.08 7.73 17.53
CA PRO A 203 -15.19 8.24 18.57
C PRO A 203 -14.02 7.31 18.92
N ALA A 204 -14.30 6.02 19.13
CA ALA A 204 -13.24 5.05 19.48
C ALA A 204 -12.21 4.90 18.35
N ILE A 205 -12.64 4.76 17.09
CA ILE A 205 -11.73 4.55 15.95
C ILE A 205 -10.91 5.82 15.69
N GLN A 206 -11.51 7.00 15.80
CA GLN A 206 -10.79 8.27 15.69
C GLN A 206 -9.72 8.45 16.78
N ALA A 207 -10.02 8.02 18.01
CA ALA A 207 -9.07 8.06 19.13
C ALA A 207 -7.92 7.07 18.90
N LEU A 208 -8.21 5.85 18.44
CA LEU A 208 -7.20 4.86 18.02
C LEU A 208 -6.27 5.46 16.95
N PHE A 209 -6.85 5.95 15.85
CA PHE A 209 -6.10 6.55 14.74
C PHE A 209 -5.18 7.67 15.23
N THR A 210 -5.74 8.64 15.95
CA THR A 210 -4.98 9.82 16.40
C THR A 210 -3.81 9.43 17.30
N LYS A 211 -4.03 8.50 18.24
CA LYS A 211 -3.00 8.09 19.19
C LYS A 211 -1.89 7.29 18.50
N VAL A 212 -2.23 6.29 17.68
CA VAL A 212 -1.24 5.48 16.95
C VAL A 212 -0.42 6.36 16.00
N GLU A 213 -1.08 7.24 15.24
CA GLU A 213 -0.41 8.12 14.29
C GLU A 213 0.61 9.05 14.96
N LEU A 214 0.23 9.67 16.07
CA LEU A 214 1.08 10.66 16.73
C LEU A 214 2.16 10.04 17.63
N GLU A 215 1.82 8.96 18.35
CA GLU A 215 2.71 8.39 19.38
C GLU A 215 3.55 7.22 18.88
N GLU A 216 3.10 6.48 17.85
CA GLU A 216 3.75 5.23 17.41
C GLU A 216 4.18 5.24 15.94
N ILE A 217 3.64 6.12 15.09
CA ILE A 217 4.02 6.22 13.66
C ILE A 217 4.89 7.44 13.40
N ALA A 218 4.38 8.64 13.66
CA ALA A 218 5.06 9.91 13.34
C ALA A 218 6.49 10.03 13.88
N PRO A 219 6.86 9.48 15.06
CA PRO A 219 8.24 9.52 15.55
C PRO A 219 9.25 8.81 14.65
N TYR A 220 8.81 7.83 13.86
CA TYR A 220 9.63 7.03 12.96
C TYR A 220 9.57 7.49 11.49
N VAL A 221 9.09 8.72 11.27
CA VAL A 221 8.96 9.32 9.95
C VAL A 221 9.83 10.57 9.87
N LYS A 222 10.65 10.66 8.82
CA LYS A 222 11.47 11.86 8.58
C LYS A 222 10.60 12.98 8.02
N PRO A 223 10.84 14.24 8.41
CA PRO A 223 10.21 15.38 7.74
C PRO A 223 10.69 15.50 6.29
N VAL A 224 9.84 16.04 5.44
CA VAL A 224 10.19 16.44 4.06
C VAL A 224 10.11 17.95 3.91
N ALA A 225 10.46 18.50 2.75
CA ALA A 225 10.43 19.94 2.55
C ALA A 225 9.03 20.50 2.85
N ASP A 226 8.99 21.50 3.73
CA ASP A 226 7.77 22.20 4.15
C ASP A 226 6.67 21.34 4.79
N MET A 227 6.98 20.11 5.24
CA MET A 227 6.02 19.21 5.87
C MET A 227 6.66 18.40 7.00
N THR A 228 6.15 18.57 8.22
CA THR A 228 6.52 17.72 9.36
C THR A 228 5.60 16.50 9.44
N PRO A 229 6.04 15.36 10.02
CA PRO A 229 5.19 14.19 10.23
C PRO A 229 3.86 14.53 10.92
N SER A 230 3.88 15.30 12.01
CA SER A 230 2.67 15.70 12.73
C SER A 230 1.72 16.55 11.87
N SER A 231 2.25 17.50 11.09
CA SER A 231 1.42 18.29 10.17
C SER A 231 0.82 17.45 9.04
N TYR A 232 1.53 16.39 8.62
CA TYR A 232 1.02 15.44 7.65
C TYR A 232 -0.07 14.54 8.25
N VAL A 233 0.08 14.08 9.50
CA VAL A 233 -0.99 13.39 10.25
C VAL A 233 -2.26 14.23 10.29
N GLU A 234 -2.16 15.53 10.60
CA GLU A 234 -3.33 16.43 10.58
C GLU A 234 -3.97 16.56 9.19
N LEU A 235 -3.15 16.59 8.14
CA LEU A 235 -3.64 16.58 6.76
C LEU A 235 -4.38 15.28 6.44
N ILE A 236 -3.81 14.13 6.79
CA ILE A 236 -4.43 12.81 6.57
C ILE A 236 -5.73 12.69 7.36
N ASN A 237 -5.76 13.13 8.62
CA ASN A 237 -6.99 13.15 9.43
C ASN A 237 -8.12 13.88 8.70
N ARG A 238 -7.86 15.10 8.18
CA ARG A 238 -8.85 15.88 7.42
C ARG A 238 -9.28 15.19 6.13
N ARG A 239 -8.36 14.51 5.43
CA ARG A 239 -8.65 13.80 4.18
C ARG A 239 -9.52 12.58 4.42
N PHE A 240 -9.18 11.77 5.43
CA PHE A 240 -9.96 10.60 5.82
C PHE A 240 -11.35 10.98 6.32
N ALA A 241 -11.49 12.12 6.99
CA ALA A 241 -12.77 12.62 7.47
C ALA A 241 -13.68 13.23 6.37
N ASN A 242 -13.27 13.24 5.08
CA ASN A 242 -14.06 13.85 4.01
C ASN A 242 -15.27 12.97 3.61
N PRO A 243 -16.52 13.35 3.95
CA PRO A 243 -17.69 12.50 3.69
C PRO A 243 -18.09 12.42 2.21
N SER A 244 -17.51 13.29 1.37
CA SER A 244 -17.74 13.33 -0.08
C SER A 244 -17.02 12.21 -0.80
N ILE A 245 -16.02 11.59 -0.16
CA ILE A 245 -15.27 10.46 -0.70
C ILE A 245 -15.84 9.19 -0.10
N LYS A 246 -16.47 8.38 -0.95
CA LYS A 246 -17.05 7.08 -0.56
C LYS A 246 -15.99 5.99 -0.61
N ASP A 247 -14.95 6.18 0.19
CA ASP A 247 -13.92 5.17 0.38
C ASP A 247 -14.41 4.11 1.39
N THR A 248 -14.67 2.89 0.92
CA THR A 248 -15.26 1.85 1.77
C THR A 248 -14.21 1.19 2.64
N THR A 249 -14.59 0.91 3.89
CA THR A 249 -13.73 0.21 4.86
C THR A 249 -13.23 -1.11 4.30
N ARG A 250 -14.10 -1.88 3.63
CA ARG A 250 -13.76 -3.14 2.97
C ARG A 250 -12.67 -2.98 1.90
N ARG A 251 -12.73 -1.94 1.05
CA ARG A 251 -11.71 -1.68 0.02
C ARG A 251 -10.36 -1.35 0.64
N VAL A 252 -10.36 -0.61 1.75
CA VAL A 252 -9.13 -0.24 2.46
C VAL A 252 -8.55 -1.42 3.25
N ALA A 253 -9.39 -2.29 3.78
CA ALA A 253 -8.98 -3.54 4.44
C ALA A 253 -8.57 -4.66 3.46
N PHE A 254 -8.79 -4.48 2.15
CA PHE A 254 -8.43 -5.48 1.14
C PHE A 254 -6.92 -5.67 1.05
N ASP A 255 -6.48 -6.92 0.81
CA ASP A 255 -5.07 -7.29 0.60
C ASP A 255 -4.18 -6.96 1.82
N GLY A 256 -4.70 -7.20 3.02
CA GLY A 256 -3.99 -7.00 4.27
C GLY A 256 -2.69 -7.80 4.37
N SER A 257 -2.62 -8.99 3.75
CA SER A 257 -1.40 -9.81 3.69
C SER A 257 -0.22 -9.10 3.01
N SER A 258 -0.49 -8.20 2.06
CA SER A 258 0.53 -7.36 1.42
C SER A 258 0.73 -6.04 2.15
N ARG A 259 -0.36 -5.44 2.64
CA ARG A 259 -0.37 -4.08 3.21
C ARG A 259 0.20 -4.01 4.63
N HIS A 260 -0.11 -4.94 5.51
CA HIS A 260 0.43 -4.92 6.88
C HIS A 260 1.96 -5.07 6.89
N PRO A 261 2.56 -6.05 6.18
CA PRO A 261 4.02 -6.14 6.07
C PRO A 261 4.68 -4.98 5.36
N GLY A 262 4.00 -4.35 4.39
CA GLY A 262 4.54 -3.21 3.65
C GLY A 262 4.46 -1.89 4.41
N PHE A 263 3.43 -1.70 5.25
CA PHE A 263 3.11 -0.40 5.83
C PHE A 263 3.27 -0.34 7.34
N VAL A 264 2.71 -1.31 8.08
CA VAL A 264 2.64 -1.28 9.56
C VAL A 264 3.87 -1.92 10.19
N LEU A 265 4.23 -3.13 9.74
CA LEU A 265 5.29 -3.91 10.39
C LEU A 265 6.71 -3.31 10.30
N PRO A 266 7.09 -2.50 9.29
CA PRO A 266 8.36 -1.78 9.32
C PRO A 266 8.43 -0.76 10.46
N ILE A 267 7.31 -0.08 10.76
CA ILE A 267 7.22 0.89 11.86
C ILE A 267 7.33 0.17 13.20
N LEU A 268 6.64 -0.98 13.35
CA LEU A 268 6.73 -1.82 14.55
C LEU A 268 8.17 -2.26 14.83
N ARG A 269 8.94 -2.61 13.78
CA ARG A 269 10.36 -2.98 13.91
C ARG A 269 11.24 -1.81 14.35
N ASP A 270 11.04 -0.64 13.75
CA ASP A 270 11.78 0.57 14.13
C ASP A 270 11.47 0.93 15.59
N ALA A 271 10.20 0.81 16.00
CA ALA A 271 9.80 1.05 17.38
C ALA A 271 10.43 0.07 18.38
N LEU A 272 10.49 -1.22 18.05
CA LEU A 272 11.19 -2.21 18.87
C LEU A 272 12.69 -1.92 18.97
N ALA A 273 13.34 -1.57 17.86
CA ALA A 273 14.76 -1.28 17.83
C ALA A 273 15.13 -0.07 18.70
N ASP A 274 14.26 0.94 18.73
CA ASP A 274 14.46 2.17 19.51
C ASP A 274 13.88 2.10 20.94
N GLY A 275 13.26 0.98 21.33
CA GLY A 275 12.62 0.81 22.63
C GLY A 275 11.37 1.69 22.84
N GLY A 276 10.70 2.06 21.76
CA GLY A 276 9.44 2.82 21.76
C GLY A 276 8.21 1.99 22.11
N SER A 277 7.04 2.64 22.09
CA SER A 277 5.76 1.96 22.27
C SER A 277 5.43 1.13 21.03
N ILE A 278 4.90 -0.07 21.26
CA ILE A 278 4.35 -0.96 20.23
C ILE A 278 2.88 -1.31 20.50
N GLU A 279 2.30 -0.67 21.50
CA GLU A 279 1.00 -1.03 22.06
C GLU A 279 -0.11 -0.94 21.01
N GLY A 280 -0.21 0.21 20.35
CA GLY A 280 -1.18 0.48 19.31
C GLY A 280 -0.91 -0.31 18.03
N LEU A 281 0.35 -0.39 17.60
CA LEU A 281 0.73 -1.17 16.42
C LEU A 281 0.40 -2.67 16.60
N CYS A 282 0.65 -3.25 17.77
CA CYS A 282 0.23 -4.63 18.07
C CYS A 282 -1.30 -4.78 18.18
N LEU A 283 -2.02 -3.75 18.64
CA LEU A 283 -3.48 -3.75 18.64
C LEU A 283 -4.04 -3.75 17.22
N VAL A 284 -3.46 -2.97 16.31
CA VAL A 284 -3.83 -2.95 14.87
C VAL A 284 -3.65 -4.33 14.23
N GLU A 285 -2.54 -5.01 14.50
CA GLU A 285 -2.34 -6.39 14.03
C GLU A 285 -3.35 -7.37 14.63
N ALA A 286 -3.71 -7.21 15.91
CA ALA A 286 -4.72 -8.05 16.57
C ALA A 286 -6.13 -7.82 15.99
N LEU A 287 -6.47 -6.59 15.60
CA LEU A 287 -7.71 -6.27 14.90
C LEU A 287 -7.76 -6.92 13.53
N TRP A 288 -6.65 -6.91 12.78
CA TRP A 288 -6.56 -7.61 11.51
C TRP A 288 -6.73 -9.12 11.66
N ALA A 289 -6.04 -9.74 12.63
CA ALA A 289 -6.22 -11.15 12.97
C ALA A 289 -7.69 -11.47 13.30
N ARG A 290 -8.34 -10.61 14.11
CA ARG A 290 -9.75 -10.77 14.47
C ARG A 290 -10.68 -10.64 13.25
N MET A 291 -10.43 -9.70 12.34
CA MET A 291 -11.19 -9.52 11.10
C MET A 291 -11.09 -10.76 10.22
N CYS A 292 -9.90 -11.31 10.06
CA CYS A 292 -9.65 -12.52 9.25
C CYS A 292 -10.39 -13.76 9.77
N ALA A 293 -10.85 -13.79 11.02
CA ALA A 293 -11.73 -14.86 11.52
C ALA A 293 -13.07 -14.93 10.75
N GLY A 294 -13.44 -13.86 10.03
CA GLY A 294 -14.49 -13.88 9.01
C GLY A 294 -15.88 -13.52 9.52
N VAL A 295 -16.01 -12.94 10.72
CA VAL A 295 -17.30 -12.57 11.33
C VAL A 295 -17.17 -11.23 12.05
N ARG A 296 -18.06 -10.28 11.75
CA ARG A 296 -18.17 -8.98 12.43
C ARG A 296 -18.72 -9.13 13.85
N GLU A 297 -18.71 -8.07 14.64
CA GLU A 297 -19.23 -8.11 16.01
C GLU A 297 -20.76 -8.13 16.08
N ASP A 298 -21.43 -7.67 15.02
CA ASP A 298 -22.89 -7.81 14.87
C ASP A 298 -23.33 -9.23 14.44
N GLY A 299 -22.37 -10.14 14.24
CA GLY A 299 -22.60 -11.53 13.84
C GLY A 299 -22.73 -11.76 12.33
N SER A 300 -22.64 -10.70 11.51
CA SER A 300 -22.61 -10.84 10.05
C SER A 300 -21.27 -11.39 9.55
N ASP A 301 -21.33 -12.11 8.42
CA ASP A 301 -20.13 -12.67 7.79
C ASP A 301 -19.28 -11.58 7.12
N ILE A 302 -17.96 -11.77 7.19
CA ILE A 302 -16.97 -11.05 6.39
C ILE A 302 -16.56 -11.97 5.25
N GLU A 303 -16.95 -11.60 4.04
CA GLU A 303 -16.56 -12.30 2.81
C GLU A 303 -15.06 -12.12 2.52
N ALA A 304 -14.50 -13.05 1.74
CA ALA A 304 -13.10 -13.05 1.33
C ALA A 304 -12.64 -11.69 0.81
N ASN A 305 -11.57 -11.15 1.40
CA ASN A 305 -11.08 -9.80 1.13
C ASN A 305 -9.55 -9.75 0.96
N ASP A 306 -8.94 -10.88 0.63
CA ASP A 306 -7.49 -11.02 0.50
C ASP A 306 -7.19 -12.17 -0.47
N PRO A 307 -6.13 -12.08 -1.31
CA PRO A 307 -5.72 -13.19 -2.18
C PRO A 307 -5.44 -14.51 -1.43
N PHE A 308 -5.02 -14.44 -0.17
CA PHE A 308 -4.70 -15.58 0.70
C PHE A 308 -5.77 -15.79 1.79
N TRP A 309 -7.01 -15.34 1.56
CA TRP A 309 -8.08 -15.32 2.56
C TRP A 309 -8.30 -16.65 3.30
N ASP A 310 -8.34 -17.78 2.59
CA ASP A 310 -8.63 -19.07 3.21
C ASP A 310 -7.56 -19.46 4.25
N GLN A 311 -6.28 -19.21 3.94
CA GLN A 311 -5.16 -19.43 4.87
C GLN A 311 -5.24 -18.48 6.06
N LEU A 312 -5.50 -17.19 5.82
CA LEU A 312 -5.66 -16.19 6.87
C LEU A 312 -6.82 -16.55 7.80
N LYS A 313 -7.95 -16.96 7.25
CA LYS A 313 -9.14 -17.35 8.03
C LYS A 313 -8.88 -18.56 8.90
N ASP A 314 -8.28 -19.62 8.36
CA ASP A 314 -7.90 -20.79 9.16
C ASP A 314 -6.95 -20.40 10.30
N THR A 315 -5.93 -19.59 9.99
CA THR A 315 -4.94 -19.17 10.97
C THR A 315 -5.55 -18.27 12.05
N ALA A 316 -6.45 -17.36 11.70
CA ALA A 316 -7.19 -16.51 12.64
C ALA A 316 -8.06 -17.34 13.60
N GLN A 317 -8.70 -18.40 13.11
CA GLN A 317 -9.50 -19.30 13.95
C GLN A 317 -8.62 -20.09 14.93
N ARG A 318 -7.43 -20.52 14.52
CA ARG A 318 -6.44 -21.11 15.44
C ARG A 318 -5.90 -20.07 16.43
N ALA A 319 -5.64 -18.85 15.97
CA ALA A 319 -5.15 -17.74 16.78
C ALA A 319 -6.12 -17.30 17.88
N LYS A 320 -7.43 -17.50 17.69
CA LYS A 320 -8.43 -17.31 18.75
C LYS A 320 -8.14 -18.17 20.00
N ILE A 321 -7.59 -19.36 19.82
CA ILE A 321 -7.25 -20.29 20.91
C ILE A 321 -5.79 -20.10 21.35
N ASN A 322 -4.89 -19.96 20.37
CA ASN A 322 -3.47 -19.74 20.59
C ASN A 322 -2.98 -18.55 19.75
N PRO A 323 -2.99 -17.31 20.29
CA PRO A 323 -2.62 -16.10 19.53
C PRO A 323 -1.28 -16.17 18.81
N ARG A 324 -0.33 -16.97 19.34
CA ARG A 324 0.98 -17.18 18.72
C ARG A 324 0.91 -17.76 17.30
N GLU A 325 -0.15 -18.52 16.96
CA GLU A 325 -0.36 -19.08 15.62
C GLU A 325 -0.41 -18.02 14.52
N TRP A 326 -0.91 -16.82 14.84
CA TRP A 326 -0.97 -15.71 13.88
C TRP A 326 0.43 -15.20 13.53
N LEU A 327 1.25 -14.97 14.56
CA LEU A 327 2.60 -14.45 14.42
C LEU A 327 3.58 -15.47 13.80
N LEU A 328 3.21 -16.75 13.70
CA LEU A 328 4.02 -17.79 13.04
C LEU A 328 3.97 -17.75 11.50
N MET A 329 3.17 -16.86 10.91
CA MET A 329 3.16 -16.65 9.46
C MET A 329 4.45 -15.93 9.02
N ASP A 330 5.50 -16.71 8.75
CA ASP A 330 6.86 -16.21 8.42
C ASP A 330 6.86 -15.20 7.27
N GLN A 331 6.09 -15.46 6.22
CA GLN A 331 5.93 -14.55 5.07
C GLN A 331 5.40 -13.14 5.42
N THR A 332 4.72 -13.02 6.56
CA THR A 332 4.11 -11.77 7.05
C THR A 332 4.96 -11.18 8.19
N TYR A 333 5.20 -11.97 9.24
CA TYR A 333 5.78 -11.50 10.49
C TYR A 333 7.28 -11.75 10.63
N GLY A 334 7.84 -12.72 9.90
CA GLY A 334 9.25 -13.10 9.99
C GLY A 334 9.72 -13.28 11.43
N ASP A 335 10.77 -12.53 11.79
CA ASP A 335 11.45 -12.54 13.08
C ASP A 335 10.67 -11.94 14.27
N LEU A 336 9.51 -11.29 14.03
CA LEU A 336 8.73 -10.67 15.12
C LEU A 336 8.21 -11.70 16.13
N ILE A 337 8.04 -12.96 15.72
CA ILE A 337 7.63 -14.06 16.59
C ILE A 337 8.65 -14.37 17.71
N ASP A 338 9.90 -14.00 17.50
CA ASP A 338 11.00 -14.21 18.43
C ASP A 338 11.14 -13.06 19.44
N GLN A 339 10.38 -11.98 19.27
CA GLN A 339 10.36 -10.83 20.17
C GLN A 339 9.30 -11.03 21.28
N PRO A 340 9.68 -11.31 22.54
CA PRO A 340 8.71 -11.62 23.60
C PRO A 340 7.70 -10.50 23.83
N GLN A 341 8.15 -9.24 23.76
CA GLN A 341 7.30 -8.06 23.93
C GLN A 341 6.18 -8.01 22.87
N VAL A 342 6.46 -8.34 21.61
CA VAL A 342 5.46 -8.39 20.54
C VAL A 342 4.44 -9.49 20.82
N VAL A 343 4.92 -10.70 21.13
CA VAL A 343 4.05 -11.85 21.39
C VAL A 343 3.13 -11.57 22.57
N GLU A 344 3.65 -11.03 23.66
CA GLU A 344 2.87 -10.69 24.87
C GLU A 344 1.83 -9.59 24.59
N THR A 345 2.24 -8.51 23.91
CA THR A 345 1.37 -7.36 23.61
C THR A 345 0.25 -7.76 22.63
N PHE A 346 0.59 -8.42 21.53
CA PHE A 346 -0.39 -8.95 20.57
C PHE A 346 -1.35 -9.94 21.23
N THR A 347 -0.84 -10.89 22.02
CA THR A 347 -1.66 -11.88 22.73
C THR A 347 -2.66 -11.21 23.66
N ARG A 348 -2.22 -10.19 24.42
CA ARG A 348 -3.11 -9.44 25.31
C ARG A 348 -4.22 -8.74 24.53
N TRP A 349 -3.89 -8.08 23.43
CA TRP A 349 -4.90 -7.39 22.61
C TRP A 349 -5.88 -8.35 21.93
N LEU A 350 -5.39 -9.41 21.29
CA LEU A 350 -6.27 -10.38 20.63
C LEU A 350 -7.23 -11.04 21.62
N ASN A 351 -6.74 -11.39 22.82
CA ASN A 351 -7.59 -11.94 23.88
C ASN A 351 -8.65 -10.94 24.34
N LEU A 352 -8.28 -9.67 24.55
CA LEU A 352 -9.22 -8.63 24.97
C LEU A 352 -10.30 -8.39 23.92
N ILE A 353 -9.94 -8.36 22.64
CA ILE A 353 -10.90 -8.23 21.53
C ILE A 353 -11.89 -9.40 21.52
N TRP A 354 -11.41 -10.65 21.70
CA TRP A 354 -12.31 -11.81 21.74
C TRP A 354 -13.21 -11.85 22.98
N GLN A 355 -12.76 -11.34 24.12
CA GLN A 355 -13.50 -11.39 25.37
C GLN A 355 -14.48 -10.22 25.54
N ASN A 356 -14.07 -9.02 25.13
CA ASN A 356 -14.77 -7.77 25.45
C ASN A 356 -15.12 -6.93 24.22
N GLY A 357 -14.65 -7.32 23.02
CA GLY A 357 -14.92 -6.62 21.77
C GLY A 357 -13.92 -5.52 21.44
N THR A 358 -14.03 -5.05 20.20
CA THR A 358 -13.13 -4.09 19.55
C THR A 358 -13.14 -2.75 20.28
N ALA A 359 -14.33 -2.22 20.60
CA ALA A 359 -14.47 -0.94 21.29
C ALA A 359 -13.81 -0.95 22.68
N ALA A 360 -13.92 -2.05 23.43
CA ALA A 360 -13.29 -2.18 24.75
C ALA A 360 -11.76 -2.25 24.66
N ALA A 361 -11.22 -2.96 23.66
CA ALA A 361 -9.78 -3.01 23.41
C ALA A 361 -9.22 -1.62 23.04
N ILE A 362 -9.92 -0.89 22.17
CA ILE A 362 -9.57 0.48 21.78
C ILE A 362 -9.65 1.43 22.99
N GLY A 363 -10.71 1.37 23.78
CA GLY A 363 -10.86 2.20 24.99
C GLY A 363 -9.75 1.94 26.01
N SER A 364 -9.37 0.68 26.20
CA SER A 364 -8.26 0.28 27.06
C SER A 364 -6.92 0.87 26.58
N TYR A 365 -6.65 0.87 25.27
CA TYR A 365 -5.43 1.45 24.70
C TYR A 365 -5.42 2.99 24.77
N THR A 366 -6.53 3.62 24.42
CA THR A 366 -6.63 5.08 24.34
C THR A 366 -6.71 5.75 25.71
N GLY A 367 -7.14 5.00 26.73
CA GLY A 367 -7.39 5.51 28.08
C GLY A 367 -8.81 6.04 28.27
N ASP A 368 -9.65 5.95 27.23
CA ASP A 368 -11.07 6.26 27.29
C ASP A 368 -11.83 5.04 27.82
N VAL A 369 -11.99 4.98 29.15
CA VAL A 369 -12.95 4.05 29.76
C VAL A 369 -14.35 4.59 29.47
N THR A 370 -14.92 4.18 28.34
CA THR A 370 -16.38 4.25 28.15
C THR A 370 -17.01 3.33 29.18
N ASN A 371 -17.44 3.91 30.32
CA ASN A 371 -18.38 3.29 31.25
C ASN A 371 -19.78 3.21 30.64
#